data_AF-A0AAJ2DLT6-F1
#
_entry.id   AF-A0AAJ2DLT6-F1
#
_cell.length_a   1.000
_cell.length_b   1.000
_cell.length_c   1.000
_cell.angle_alpha   90.00
_cell.angle_beta   90.00
_cell.angle_gamma   90.00
#
_symmetry.space_group_name_H-M   'P 1'
#
loop_
_entity.id
_entity.type
_entity.pdbx_description
1 polymer ?
#
loop_
_entity_poly.entity_id
_entity_poly.type
_entity_poly.pdbx_seq_one_letter_code
_entity_poly.pdbx_strand_id
1 'polypeptide(L)'
;MRCLKNDIDWNQIRTTDEKRFIGKTNAEAAVSRVAPQLPDGGFATLHHIGQDSRGPLAEASTRYHGVGKYGQDILHSQFGKSKPNPSFPIDRKKFGVDTREYWKWRVENK
;
A
#
# COMPACT_ATOMS: atom_id res chain seq x y z
N MET A 1 -3.83 13.00 -6.08
CA MET A 1 -3.60 11.88 -5.15
C MET A 1 -4.78 11.85 -4.19
N ARG A 2 -5.58 10.78 -4.16
CA ARG A 2 -6.69 10.67 -3.19
C ARG A 2 -6.14 9.94 -1.96
N CYS A 3 -6.30 10.52 -0.77
CA CYS A 3 -5.84 9.88 0.46
C CYS A 3 -6.80 8.74 0.79
N LEU A 4 -6.31 7.50 0.74
CA LEU A 4 -7.14 6.30 0.95
C LEU A 4 -7.60 6.09 2.39
N LYS A 5 -7.20 6.99 3.31
CA LYS A 5 -7.50 6.90 4.73
C LYS A 5 -8.99 6.69 5.03
N ASN A 6 -9.90 7.17 4.17
CA ASN A 6 -11.35 6.96 4.32
C ASN A 6 -12.00 6.16 3.17
N ASP A 7 -11.22 5.68 2.19
CA ASP A 7 -11.74 5.04 0.98
C ASP A 7 -11.75 3.50 1.06
N ILE A 8 -11.19 2.92 2.13
CA ILE A 8 -11.16 1.47 2.34
C ILE A 8 -12.50 1.02 2.95
N ASP A 9 -13.29 0.28 2.18
CA ASP A 9 -14.43 -0.45 2.72
C ASP A 9 -13.95 -1.75 3.38
N TRP A 10 -13.98 -1.80 4.71
CA TRP A 10 -13.54 -2.96 5.48
C TRP A 10 -14.47 -4.16 5.36
N ASN A 11 -15.73 -3.95 5.02
CA ASN A 11 -16.73 -5.00 4.85
C ASN A 11 -16.80 -5.50 3.40
N GLN A 12 -16.12 -4.84 2.47
CA GLN A 12 -16.01 -5.29 1.08
C GLN A 12 -15.47 -6.72 1.03
N ILE A 13 -16.22 -7.60 0.37
CA ILE A 13 -15.78 -8.95 0.07
C ILE A 13 -14.78 -8.89 -1.07
N ARG A 14 -13.62 -9.51 -0.85
CA ARG A 14 -12.55 -9.58 -1.83
C ARG A 14 -12.93 -10.56 -2.93
N THR A 15 -12.74 -10.15 -4.17
CA THR A 15 -13.09 -10.94 -5.35
C THR A 15 -11.87 -11.42 -6.14
N THR A 16 -10.72 -10.80 -5.94
CA THR A 16 -9.47 -11.08 -6.68
C THR A 16 -8.26 -11.12 -5.74
N ASP A 17 -7.08 -11.42 -6.31
CA ASP A 17 -5.78 -11.56 -5.62
C ASP A 17 -5.58 -12.91 -4.92
N GLU A 18 -5.21 -12.94 -3.64
CA GLU A 18 -4.92 -14.20 -2.95
C GLU A 18 -6.16 -15.09 -2.83
N LYS A 19 -6.13 -16.28 -3.48
CA LYS A 19 -7.22 -17.28 -3.46
C LYS A 19 -7.74 -17.63 -2.06
N ARG A 20 -6.89 -17.48 -1.03
CA ARG A 20 -7.23 -17.76 0.39
C ARG A 20 -8.14 -16.69 1.03
N PHE A 21 -8.17 -15.50 0.44
CA PHE A 21 -8.95 -14.35 0.91
C PHE A 21 -10.08 -13.97 -0.04
N ILE A 22 -10.20 -14.61 -1.21
CA ILE A 22 -11.38 -14.48 -2.08
C ILE A 22 -12.60 -15.00 -1.29
N GLY A 23 -13.65 -14.16 -1.20
CA GLY A 23 -14.83 -14.45 -0.38
C GLY A 23 -14.73 -13.98 1.08
N LYS A 24 -13.59 -13.45 1.52
CA LYS A 24 -13.41 -12.82 2.84
C LYS A 24 -13.51 -11.30 2.74
N THR A 25 -13.82 -10.68 3.87
CA THR A 25 -13.83 -9.22 3.99
C THR A 25 -12.41 -8.65 3.98
N ASN A 26 -12.29 -7.38 3.60
CA ASN A 26 -11.05 -6.62 3.73
C ASN A 26 -10.52 -6.59 5.17
N ALA A 27 -11.42 -6.56 6.16
CA ALA A 27 -11.03 -6.61 7.56
C ALA A 27 -10.30 -7.92 7.90
N GLU A 28 -10.84 -9.07 7.50
CA GLU A 28 -10.22 -10.38 7.75
C GLU A 28 -8.87 -10.54 7.05
N ALA A 29 -8.75 -10.01 5.84
CA ALA A 29 -7.49 -9.98 5.11
C ALA A 29 -6.45 -9.11 5.84
N ALA A 30 -6.84 -7.93 6.32
CA ALA A 30 -5.96 -7.01 7.04
C ALA A 30 -5.50 -7.55 8.39
N VAL A 31 -6.37 -8.25 9.15
CA VAL A 31 -5.97 -9.00 10.35
C VAL A 31 -4.89 -10.03 10.02
N SER A 32 -4.99 -10.64 8.84
CA SER A 32 -4.00 -11.58 8.31
C SER A 32 -2.79 -10.90 7.67
N ARG A 33 -2.61 -9.59 7.87
CA ARG A 33 -1.52 -8.75 7.37
C ARG A 33 -1.52 -8.56 5.84
N VAL A 34 -2.68 -8.70 5.20
CA VAL A 34 -2.86 -8.53 3.76
C VAL A 34 -3.51 -7.18 3.48
N ALA A 35 -3.03 -6.49 2.44
CA ALA A 35 -3.58 -5.21 2.04
C ALA A 35 -5.04 -5.31 1.60
N PRO A 36 -5.92 -4.37 1.98
CA PRO A 36 -7.33 -4.38 1.56
C PRO A 36 -7.48 -4.09 0.06
N GLN A 37 -8.52 -4.67 -0.54
CA GLN A 37 -8.97 -4.38 -1.90
C GLN A 37 -9.76 -3.07 -1.88
N LEU A 38 -9.54 -2.23 -2.88
CA LEU A 38 -10.21 -0.96 -3.01
C LEU A 38 -11.43 -1.09 -3.95
N PRO A 39 -12.38 -0.13 -3.91
CA PRO A 39 -13.54 -0.14 -4.80
C PRO A 39 -13.19 -0.06 -6.29
N ASP A 40 -12.00 0.42 -6.63
CA ASP A 40 -11.48 0.47 -8.00
C ASP A 40 -10.97 -0.90 -8.51
N GLY A 41 -11.10 -1.95 -7.69
CA GLY A 41 -10.61 -3.30 -7.97
C GLY A 41 -9.11 -3.48 -7.73
N GLY A 42 -8.38 -2.41 -7.42
CA GLY A 42 -6.97 -2.42 -7.04
C GLY A 42 -6.79 -2.77 -5.56
N PHE A 43 -5.54 -2.70 -5.10
CA PHE A 43 -5.16 -2.94 -3.71
C PHE A 43 -4.53 -1.69 -3.12
N ALA A 44 -4.75 -1.48 -1.82
CA ALA A 44 -4.05 -0.44 -1.09
C ALA A 44 -2.58 -0.83 -0.94
N THR A 45 -1.67 0.08 -1.25
CA THR A 45 -0.23 -0.11 -1.11
C THR A 45 0.33 1.02 -0.28
N LEU A 46 1.32 0.71 0.55
CA LEU A 46 1.94 1.67 1.45
C LEU A 46 3.26 2.16 0.86
N HIS A 47 3.49 3.47 0.91
CA HIS A 47 4.69 4.12 0.37
C HIS A 47 5.21 5.14 1.36
N HIS A 48 6.54 5.26 1.46
CA HIS A 48 7.15 6.42 2.10
C HIS A 48 7.20 7.58 1.11
N ILE A 49 6.70 8.74 1.53
CA ILE A 49 6.92 10.00 0.80
C ILE A 49 8.41 10.34 0.87
N GLY A 50 8.97 10.87 -0.21
CA GLY A 50 10.39 11.23 -0.25
C GLY A 50 11.33 10.02 -0.43
N GLN A 51 10.81 8.80 -0.65
CA GLN A 51 11.57 7.55 -0.56
C GLN A 51 12.51 7.49 0.67
N ASP A 52 12.16 8.23 1.71
CA ASP A 52 12.93 8.39 2.94
C ASP A 52 12.31 7.43 3.95
N SER A 53 13.14 6.57 4.53
CA SER A 53 12.73 5.64 5.59
C SER A 53 12.07 6.30 6.82
N ARG A 54 12.21 7.62 7.00
CA ARG A 54 11.63 8.40 8.09
C ARG A 54 10.49 9.30 7.63
N GLY A 55 10.21 9.32 6.32
CA GLY A 55 9.18 10.14 5.72
C GLY A 55 7.77 9.70 6.13
N PRO A 56 6.76 10.57 5.99
CA PRO A 56 5.39 10.17 6.24
C PRO A 56 4.97 9.06 5.27
N LEU A 57 4.09 8.18 5.75
CA LEU A 57 3.52 7.10 4.96
C LEU A 57 2.30 7.59 4.18
N ALA A 58 2.19 7.12 2.94
CA ALA A 58 1.06 7.36 2.06
C ALA A 58 0.50 6.04 1.54
N GLU A 59 -0.82 5.92 1.59
CA GLU A 59 -1.56 4.82 0.99
C GLU A 59 -1.92 5.20 -0.46
N ALA A 60 -1.62 4.31 -1.41
CA ALA A 60 -1.94 4.48 -2.82
C ALA A 60 -2.54 3.19 -3.42
N SER A 61 -3.45 3.32 -4.38
CA SER A 61 -4.00 2.17 -5.09
C SER A 61 -2.98 1.59 -6.08
N THR A 62 -2.97 0.27 -6.25
CA THR A 62 -2.18 -0.42 -7.30
C THR A 62 -2.51 0.10 -8.70
N ARG A 63 -3.67 0.73 -8.91
CA ARG A 63 -3.99 1.37 -10.20
C ARG A 63 -2.97 2.43 -10.61
N TYR A 64 -2.26 3.04 -9.65
CA TYR A 64 -1.22 4.04 -9.89
C TYR A 64 0.15 3.43 -10.20
N HIS A 65 0.29 2.12 -10.03
CA HIS A 65 1.50 1.37 -10.32
C HIS A 65 1.49 0.92 -11.79
N GLY A 66 2.64 1.09 -12.46
CA GLY A 66 2.86 0.68 -13.84
C GLY A 66 3.64 1.70 -14.66
N VAL A 67 4.42 1.21 -15.63
CA VAL A 67 5.18 2.04 -16.57
C VAL A 67 4.21 2.94 -17.35
N GLY A 68 4.48 4.25 -17.37
CA GLY A 68 3.65 5.24 -18.07
C GLY A 68 2.42 5.74 -17.29
N LYS A 69 2.20 5.27 -16.06
CA LYS A 69 1.14 5.84 -15.19
C LYS A 69 1.66 7.03 -14.40
N TYR A 70 0.85 8.09 -14.34
CA TYR A 70 1.17 9.35 -13.63
C TYR A 70 1.63 9.16 -12.18
N GLY A 71 1.21 8.09 -11.50
CA GLY A 71 1.60 7.83 -10.11
C GLY A 71 2.93 7.08 -9.95
N GLN A 72 3.40 6.35 -10.95
CA GLN A 72 4.57 5.48 -10.82
C GLN A 72 5.84 6.27 -10.49
N ASP A 73 6.08 7.37 -11.21
CA ASP A 73 7.30 8.16 -11.01
C ASP A 73 7.25 8.95 -9.70
N ILE A 74 6.06 9.42 -9.31
CA ILE A 74 5.84 10.08 -8.02
C ILE A 74 6.06 9.10 -6.85
N LEU A 75 5.74 7.82 -7.01
CA LEU A 75 5.89 6.81 -5.96
C LEU A 75 7.29 6.18 -5.92
N HIS A 76 7.93 5.99 -7.09
CA HIS A 76 9.12 5.15 -7.22
C HIS A 76 10.35 5.81 -7.83
N SER A 77 10.25 7.02 -8.40
CA SER A 77 11.33 7.65 -9.17
C SER A 77 11.72 9.04 -8.65
N GLN A 78 11.46 9.36 -7.38
CA GLN A 78 11.67 10.71 -6.82
C GLN A 78 13.14 11.20 -6.88
N PHE A 79 14.12 10.30 -6.82
CA PHE A 79 15.55 10.60 -7.00
C PHE A 79 16.10 10.07 -8.34
N GLY A 80 15.21 9.77 -9.28
CA GLY A 80 15.52 9.09 -10.55
C GLY A 80 15.10 7.62 -10.55
N LYS A 81 14.94 7.03 -11.74
CA LYS A 81 14.54 5.62 -11.88
C LYS A 81 15.51 4.70 -11.16
N SER A 82 14.97 3.85 -10.30
CA SER A 82 15.72 2.85 -9.52
C SER A 82 16.81 3.45 -8.61
N LYS A 83 16.75 4.75 -8.31
CA LYS A 83 17.68 5.41 -7.38
C LYS A 83 16.99 5.57 -6.03
N PRO A 84 17.47 4.89 -4.97
CA PRO A 84 16.95 5.11 -3.63
C PRO A 84 17.36 6.50 -3.12
N ASN A 85 16.72 6.95 -2.04
CA ASN A 85 17.09 8.19 -1.37
C ASN A 85 18.58 8.17 -0.98
N PRO A 86 19.36 9.22 -1.32
CA PRO A 86 20.81 9.24 -1.16
C PRO A 86 21.27 9.30 0.31
N SER A 87 20.42 9.80 1.21
CA SER A 87 20.76 9.98 2.62
C SER A 87 20.14 8.89 3.51
N PHE A 88 18.88 8.54 3.25
CA PHE A 88 18.11 7.61 4.09
C PHE A 88 17.31 6.62 3.24
N PRO A 89 17.98 5.67 2.57
CA PRO A 89 17.33 4.70 1.72
C PRO A 89 16.40 3.79 2.53
N ILE A 90 15.26 3.42 1.93
CA ILE A 90 14.32 2.49 2.54
C ILE A 90 14.88 1.07 2.48
N ASP A 91 15.01 0.42 3.63
CA ASP A 91 15.21 -1.02 3.71
C ASP A 91 13.90 -1.73 3.29
N ARG A 92 13.86 -2.22 2.05
CA ARG A 92 12.65 -2.83 1.47
C ARG A 92 12.21 -4.10 2.21
N LYS A 93 13.13 -4.83 2.84
CA LYS A 93 12.79 -6.04 3.59
C LYS A 93 12.09 -5.68 4.89
N LYS A 94 12.65 -4.73 5.65
CA LYS A 94 12.03 -4.20 6.87
C LYS A 94 10.71 -3.53 6.56
N PHE A 95 10.67 -2.69 5.53
CA PHE A 95 9.44 -2.01 5.13
C PHE A 95 8.32 -2.99 4.72
N GLY A 96 8.65 -4.13 4.12
CA GLY A 96 7.67 -5.18 3.85
C GLY A 96 7.10 -5.83 5.12
N VAL A 97 7.89 -5.94 6.19
CA VAL A 97 7.40 -6.36 7.51
C VAL A 97 6.52 -5.27 8.11
N ASP A 98 6.98 -4.01 8.09
CA ASP A 98 6.24 -2.87 8.65
C ASP A 98 4.91 -2.66 7.93
N THR A 99 4.87 -2.84 6.61
CA THR A 99 3.63 -2.75 5.82
C THR A 99 2.61 -3.81 6.24
N ARG A 100 3.08 -5.02 6.53
CA ARG A 100 2.21 -6.11 7.00
C ARG A 100 1.62 -5.83 8.38
N GLU A 101 2.46 -5.38 9.31
CA GLU A 101 1.99 -4.97 10.64
C GLU A 101 1.10 -3.72 10.58
N TYR A 102 1.39 -2.79 9.67
CA TYR A 102 0.58 -1.61 9.41
C TYR A 102 -0.86 -1.98 9.05
N TRP A 103 -1.08 -2.93 8.14
CA TRP A 103 -2.45 -3.31 7.75
C TRP A 103 -3.23 -3.95 8.90
N LYS A 104 -2.57 -4.76 9.72
CA LYS A 104 -3.17 -5.31 10.94
C LYS A 104 -3.54 -4.20 11.93
N TRP A 105 -2.61 -3.31 12.23
CA TRP A 105 -2.87 -2.17 13.11
C TRP A 105 -3.96 -1.26 12.56
N ARG A 106 -3.98 -1.02 11.24
CA ARG A 106 -4.91 -0.14 10.54
C ARG A 106 -6.35 -0.61 10.63
N VAL A 107 -6.61 -1.92 10.58
CA VAL A 107 -7.96 -2.49 10.73
C VAL A 107 -8.43 -2.46 12.20
N GLU A 108 -7.51 -2.60 13.14
CA GLU A 108 -7.77 -2.49 14.59
C GLU A 108 -8.03 -1.03 15.01
N ASN A 109 -7.45 -0.05 14.29
CA ASN A 109 -7.53 1.39 14.56
C ASN A 109 -8.25 2.13 13.43
N LYS A 110 -9.37 1.59 12.97
CA LYS A 110 -10.13 2.10 11.82
C LYS A 110 -11.03 3.28 12.12
#